data_AF-A0A964KUC6-F1
#
_entry.id   AF-A0A964KUC6-F1
#
_cell.length_a   1.000
_cell.length_b   1.000
_cell.length_c   1.000
_cell.angle_alpha   90.00
_cell.angle_beta   90.00
_cell.angle_gamma   90.00
#
_symmetry.space_group_name_H-M   'P 1'
#
loop_
_entity.id
_entity.type
_entity.pdbx_description
1 polymer ?
#
loop_
_entity_poly.entity_id
_entity_poly.type
_entity_poly.pdbx_seq_one_letter_code
_entity_poly.pdbx_strand_id
1 'polypeptide(L)'
;MELDHLFRVAVVSHPLARLEREVRMRLERPAAGELDAERLAAQLHRGGRGVRGRRRRAGTPLRLDRRVEEEGRPVECHVPLAIDPFDLHEADVAPRSDEVGEDDDRHRLVARFESGRVCEFVEHTVSVGRIRLSSRRGRNNPRCYRQIVTLIQPQPALVTDPSEVESIAREIRASGWFALDLEFMTEGRYIPELSLVQVGWGDIEVPRVAAVDPLKVDVQPIVDLVGDPEVEVIIHSAQADLALIGGQFSTRGTRVFDTQIAGAFLGWGEQIGYGALVDRLCGIHLDKGAQFTEWSRRPLSEEQIRYALDDVRYLPLAWRTLHKELEERGRLAWVEEECYALAEQWAERTPPEEMYRRVRGWNGLKRRSLGALRAVAAWREIESRRANRPPSWLMNDRTLLELCRRPPQTADEFAAIRGLGEGTAQRYGRVILEAVARGVEGPPEMDENAPHLPNLGQAWPAVLSGIVQARCREADIAARFVATRRDIDDVIAWWLIGDRTQEPPLPLLAGWRRYLAGQDILDWLAGETAVVVDPDTEAGLRINR
;
A
#
# COMPACT_ATOMS: atom_id res chain seq x y z
N MET A 1 17.58 53.79 -22.56
CA MET A 1 16.83 52.68 -23.17
C MET A 1 17.03 51.49 -22.23
N GLU A 2 16.41 51.53 -21.04
CA GLU A 2 15.04 51.00 -20.75
C GLU A 2 15.06 49.47 -20.93
N LEU A 3 14.96 48.59 -19.91
CA LEU A 3 14.27 48.61 -18.60
C LEU A 3 12.83 49.09 -18.70
N ASP A 4 11.94 48.22 -19.19
CA ASP A 4 10.59 48.08 -18.65
C ASP A 4 9.92 46.78 -19.12
N HIS A 5 9.09 46.20 -18.22
CA HIS A 5 8.18 45.06 -18.38
C HIS A 5 8.72 43.62 -18.26
N LEU A 6 8.79 43.13 -17.01
CA LEU A 6 7.82 42.13 -16.48
C LEU A 6 8.16 41.78 -15.02
N PHE A 7 7.58 42.56 -14.10
CA PHE A 7 7.45 42.26 -12.67
C PHE A 7 5.97 42.02 -12.35
N ARG A 8 5.67 40.87 -11.73
CA ARG A 8 4.56 40.52 -10.82
C ARG A 8 4.56 38.98 -10.77
N VAL A 9 5.19 38.35 -9.77
CA VAL A 9 4.52 37.92 -8.52
C VAL A 9 5.43 38.14 -7.31
N ALA A 10 4.83 38.64 -6.23
CA ALA A 10 5.48 39.13 -5.02
C ALA A 10 6.01 38.01 -4.10
N VAL A 11 7.20 38.29 -3.55
CA VAL A 11 7.84 37.64 -2.40
C VAL A 11 7.14 38.07 -1.11
N VAL A 12 6.80 37.13 -0.23
CA VAL A 12 6.74 37.35 1.22
C VAL A 12 7.30 36.12 1.98
N SER A 13 8.59 36.21 2.32
CA SER A 13 9.20 35.95 3.65
C SER A 13 9.27 34.54 4.30
N HIS A 14 10.47 33.93 4.20
CA HIS A 14 11.36 33.48 5.31
C HIS A 14 10.86 32.55 6.45
N PRO A 15 11.46 31.34 6.56
CA PRO A 15 11.76 30.71 7.87
C PRO A 15 13.26 30.41 8.12
N LEU A 16 14.16 30.56 7.14
CA LEU A 16 15.55 30.09 7.24
C LEU A 16 16.43 30.91 8.21
N ALA A 17 16.20 32.23 8.34
CA ALA A 17 17.02 33.09 9.21
C ALA A 17 16.72 32.95 10.73
N ARG A 18 15.64 32.24 11.10
CA ARG A 18 15.27 31.97 12.50
C ARG A 18 15.94 30.69 13.02
N LEU A 19 16.09 29.69 12.16
CA LEU A 19 16.75 28.42 12.48
C LEU A 19 18.26 28.61 12.73
N GLU A 20 18.93 29.44 11.92
CA GLU A 20 20.37 29.72 12.10
C GLU A 20 20.69 30.47 13.41
N ARG A 21 19.77 31.32 13.89
CA ARG A 21 19.95 32.04 15.17
C ARG A 21 19.73 31.14 16.39
N GLU A 22 18.88 30.13 16.27
CA GLU A 22 18.52 29.23 17.37
C GLU A 22 19.54 28.08 17.53
N VAL A 23 20.13 27.63 16.41
CA VAL A 23 21.27 26.69 16.40
C VAL A 23 22.55 27.36 16.92
N ARG A 24 22.79 28.64 16.58
CA ARG A 24 23.98 29.36 17.04
C ARG A 24 23.93 29.76 18.52
N MET A 25 22.75 29.87 19.13
CA MET A 25 22.60 30.12 20.58
C MET A 25 22.73 28.86 21.45
N ARG A 26 22.65 27.65 20.88
CA ARG A 26 22.72 26.39 21.64
C ARG A 26 24.10 25.72 21.64
N LEU A 27 25.09 26.26 20.95
CA LEU A 27 26.42 25.65 20.79
C LEU A 27 27.58 26.41 21.45
N GLU A 28 27.33 27.44 22.27
CA GLU A 28 28.38 28.14 23.03
C GLU A 28 28.02 28.32 24.51
N ARG A 29 28.27 27.30 25.35
CA ARG A 29 28.69 27.49 26.76
C ARG A 29 29.55 26.31 27.25
N PRO A 30 30.73 26.56 27.85
CA PRO A 30 31.55 25.54 28.49
C PRO A 30 31.12 25.26 29.95
N ALA A 31 31.52 24.09 30.44
CA ALA A 31 31.27 23.56 31.78
C ALA A 31 31.97 24.33 32.92
N ALA A 32 31.33 24.39 34.11
CA ALA A 32 31.96 24.29 35.45
C ALA A 32 30.92 24.51 36.58
N GLY A 33 30.99 23.70 37.66
CA GLY A 33 30.56 24.10 39.01
C GLY A 33 29.61 23.14 39.75
N GLU A 34 30.12 22.51 40.80
CA GLU A 34 29.47 21.60 41.76
C GLU A 34 28.28 22.20 42.54
N LEU A 35 27.36 21.35 43.02
CA LEU A 35 26.88 21.34 44.43
C LEU A 35 25.86 20.20 44.68
N ASP A 36 26.37 19.15 45.34
CA ASP A 36 25.83 18.54 46.56
C ASP A 36 24.40 17.95 46.56
N ALA A 37 24.28 16.68 46.18
CA ALA A 37 23.09 15.84 46.37
C ALA A 37 23.32 14.68 47.37
N GLU A 38 24.38 14.72 48.18
CA GLU A 38 24.61 13.78 49.28
C GLU A 38 23.97 14.21 50.61
N ARG A 39 23.20 15.31 50.60
CA ARG A 39 22.52 15.85 51.79
C ARG A 39 21.00 15.72 51.82
N LEU A 40 20.40 14.87 50.97
CA LEU A 40 18.97 14.55 51.06
C LEU A 40 18.67 13.05 51.14
N ALA A 41 19.52 12.32 51.87
CA ALA A 41 19.17 11.04 52.46
C ALA A 41 19.16 11.14 53.98
N ALA A 42 18.09 11.71 54.57
CA ALA A 42 17.71 11.44 55.97
C ALA A 42 16.43 12.18 56.36
N GLN A 43 15.25 11.65 56.00
CA GLN A 43 14.07 11.78 56.85
C GLN A 43 13.04 10.68 56.49
N LEU A 44 12.97 9.71 57.41
CA LEU A 44 11.79 8.93 57.80
C LEU A 44 11.36 7.79 56.82
N HIS A 45 11.69 6.52 57.10
CA HIS A 45 10.98 5.60 58.03
C HIS A 45 9.47 5.49 57.73
N ARG A 46 8.79 4.36 57.62
CA ARG A 46 9.04 2.95 58.02
C ARG A 46 7.83 2.12 57.51
N GLY A 47 8.07 0.83 57.21
CA GLY A 47 7.09 -0.27 57.32
C GLY A 47 6.22 -0.51 56.08
N GLY A 48 5.98 -1.73 55.61
CA GLY A 48 6.34 -3.07 56.06
C GLY A 48 5.59 -4.11 55.22
N ARG A 49 6.17 -5.32 55.10
CA ARG A 49 5.59 -6.67 54.88
C ARG A 49 4.23 -6.74 54.14
N GLY A 50 4.09 -7.31 52.95
CA GLY A 50 4.24 -8.74 52.62
C GLY A 50 2.88 -9.45 52.62
N VAL A 51 2.52 -10.19 51.56
CA VAL A 51 1.69 -11.44 51.54
C VAL A 51 1.57 -11.97 50.10
N ARG A 52 1.73 -13.29 49.96
CA ARG A 52 1.55 -14.08 48.73
C ARG A 52 0.09 -14.50 48.53
N GLY A 53 -0.35 -14.52 47.26
CA GLY A 53 -1.06 -15.65 46.64
C GLY A 53 -2.61 -15.65 46.60
N ARG A 54 -3.18 -15.79 45.39
CA ARG A 54 -4.04 -16.93 44.97
C ARG A 54 -4.58 -16.76 43.55
N ARG A 55 -4.51 -17.85 42.76
CA ARG A 55 -5.30 -18.09 41.54
C ARG A 55 -6.78 -18.30 41.91
N ARG A 56 -7.72 -17.78 41.11
CA ARG A 56 -9.07 -18.36 40.91
C ARG A 56 -9.54 -18.17 39.46
N ARG A 57 -10.22 -19.21 38.96
CA ARG A 57 -10.83 -19.38 37.63
C ARG A 57 -12.23 -18.76 37.57
N ALA A 58 -12.59 -18.35 36.34
CA ALA A 58 -13.87 -18.30 35.63
C ALA A 58 -15.23 -18.36 36.37
N GLY A 59 -16.14 -17.47 35.93
CA GLY A 59 -17.56 -17.77 35.71
C GLY A 59 -18.57 -17.06 36.62
N THR A 60 -19.48 -16.31 35.98
CA THR A 60 -20.86 -15.89 36.42
C THR A 60 -21.03 -14.35 36.64
N PRO A 61 -22.10 -13.73 36.09
CA PRO A 61 -22.15 -12.30 35.78
C PRO A 61 -22.63 -11.44 36.96
N LEU A 62 -22.07 -10.23 37.06
CA LEU A 62 -22.52 -9.19 37.98
C LEU A 62 -23.81 -8.56 37.45
N ARG A 63 -24.93 -8.83 38.13
CA ARG A 63 -26.13 -7.99 38.11
C ARG A 63 -25.77 -6.61 38.66
N LEU A 64 -26.09 -5.55 37.93
CA LEU A 64 -26.09 -4.18 38.45
C LEU A 64 -27.41 -3.93 39.18
N ASP A 65 -27.30 -3.71 40.49
CA ASP A 65 -28.41 -3.32 41.36
C ASP A 65 -28.81 -1.87 41.08
N ARG A 66 -30.11 -1.64 40.91
CA ARG A 66 -30.70 -0.30 40.77
C ARG A 66 -30.75 0.38 42.15
N ARG A 67 -30.06 1.49 42.32
CA ARG A 67 -30.48 2.61 43.18
C ARG A 67 -30.16 3.92 42.50
N VAL A 68 -31.21 4.55 41.97
CA VAL A 68 -31.23 5.97 41.64
C VAL A 68 -31.72 6.65 42.91
N GLU A 69 -30.86 7.41 43.58
CA GLU A 69 -31.28 8.45 44.52
C GLU A 69 -31.01 9.79 43.85
N GLU A 70 -32.09 10.56 43.73
CA GLU A 70 -32.15 11.92 43.23
C GLU A 70 -31.19 12.82 44.03
N GLU A 71 -30.19 13.38 43.36
CA GLU A 71 -29.56 14.64 43.76
C GLU A 71 -28.75 15.14 42.56
N GLY A 72 -28.99 16.39 42.14
CA GLY A 72 -28.46 17.02 40.93
C GLY A 72 -26.95 17.19 40.88
N ARG A 73 -26.21 16.08 40.83
CA ARG A 73 -24.78 16.04 40.53
C ARG A 73 -24.59 15.86 39.02
N PRO A 74 -23.64 16.58 38.40
CA PRO A 74 -23.32 16.37 36.99
C PRO A 74 -22.88 14.93 36.78
N VAL A 75 -23.51 14.25 35.83
CA VAL A 75 -23.08 12.93 35.36
C VAL A 75 -21.84 13.15 34.50
N GLU A 76 -20.71 12.56 34.90
CA GLU A 76 -19.52 12.51 34.05
C GLU A 76 -19.78 11.51 32.92
N CYS A 77 -20.19 12.00 31.75
CA CYS A 77 -20.21 11.22 30.52
C CYS A 77 -18.85 11.33 29.81
N HIS A 78 -18.23 10.19 29.54
CA HIS A 78 -17.06 10.12 28.68
C HIS A 78 -17.51 10.12 27.22
N VAL A 79 -17.51 11.30 26.60
CA VAL A 79 -17.76 11.45 25.16
C VAL A 79 -16.42 11.28 24.42
N PRO A 80 -16.29 10.34 23.46
CA PRO A 80 -15.10 10.26 22.63
C PRO A 80 -15.10 11.45 21.67
N LEU A 81 -14.08 12.30 21.78
CA LEU A 81 -13.97 13.52 20.96
C LEU A 81 -12.76 13.41 20.04
N ALA A 82 -13.03 13.36 18.73
CA ALA A 82 -12.16 13.98 17.74
C ALA A 82 -12.50 15.47 17.71
N ILE A 83 -11.78 16.26 18.50
CA ILE A 83 -11.74 17.72 18.32
C ILE A 83 -10.27 18.09 18.21
N ASP A 84 -9.97 18.95 17.25
CA ASP A 84 -8.77 19.77 17.27
C ASP A 84 -8.63 20.44 18.66
N PRO A 85 -7.47 20.37 19.34
CA PRO A 85 -7.28 21.00 20.65
C PRO A 85 -7.57 22.53 20.69
N PHE A 86 -7.85 23.18 19.56
CA PHE A 86 -8.24 24.58 19.48
C PHE A 86 -9.75 24.89 19.52
N ASP A 87 -10.65 23.89 19.53
CA ASP A 87 -12.12 24.11 19.38
C ASP A 87 -12.97 23.64 20.59
N LEU A 88 -12.41 23.67 21.81
CA LEU A 88 -13.10 23.24 23.04
C LEU A 88 -13.85 24.39 23.74
N HIS A 89 -15.00 24.80 23.20
CA HIS A 89 -16.00 25.58 23.95
C HIS A 89 -17.42 24.99 23.79
N GLU A 90 -18.31 25.29 24.75
CA GLU A 90 -19.52 24.54 25.15
C GLU A 90 -20.41 24.01 24.01
N ALA A 91 -21.02 22.82 24.19
CA ALA A 91 -22.01 22.26 23.26
C ALA A 91 -23.36 22.05 23.96
N ASP A 92 -24.44 22.43 23.29
CA ASP A 92 -25.82 22.21 23.76
C ASP A 92 -26.36 20.90 23.16
N VAL A 93 -26.79 19.99 24.04
CA VAL A 93 -27.36 18.69 23.66
C VAL A 93 -28.85 18.70 24.01
N ALA A 94 -29.69 18.38 23.03
CA ALA A 94 -31.15 18.28 23.22
C ALA A 94 -31.72 17.00 22.59
N PRO A 95 -32.76 16.40 23.20
CA PRO A 95 -33.53 15.34 22.54
C PRO A 95 -34.22 15.88 21.29
N ARG A 96 -34.26 15.06 20.23
CA ARG A 96 -34.97 15.41 18.99
C ARG A 96 -36.48 15.33 19.26
N SER A 97 -37.19 16.46 19.15
CA SER A 97 -38.58 16.61 19.64
C SER A 97 -39.66 15.88 18.83
N ASP A 98 -39.32 15.23 17.72
CA ASP A 98 -40.32 14.90 16.69
C ASP A 98 -40.55 13.39 16.46
N GLU A 99 -39.85 12.49 17.17
CA GLU A 99 -40.08 11.03 17.05
C GLU A 99 -39.83 10.33 18.40
N VAL A 100 -40.87 10.28 19.24
CA VAL A 100 -40.96 9.29 20.32
C VAL A 100 -42.09 8.33 19.94
N GLY A 101 -41.76 7.27 19.21
CA GLY A 101 -42.67 6.14 19.05
C GLY A 101 -42.76 5.38 20.36
N GLU A 102 -43.97 5.02 20.80
CA GLU A 102 -44.29 4.45 22.12
C GLU A 102 -43.67 3.06 22.44
N ASP A 103 -42.62 2.59 21.74
CA ASP A 103 -42.08 1.23 21.99
C ASP A 103 -40.58 1.03 21.67
N ASP A 104 -39.73 2.08 21.66
CA ASP A 104 -38.28 1.91 21.52
C ASP A 104 -37.52 2.67 22.63
N ASP A 105 -36.81 1.94 23.51
CA ASP A 105 -35.94 2.42 24.60
C ASP A 105 -34.65 3.14 24.06
N ARG A 106 -34.76 3.82 22.93
CA ARG A 106 -33.66 4.48 22.21
C ARG A 106 -33.99 5.94 21.98
N HIS A 107 -33.29 6.82 22.69
CA HIS A 107 -33.44 8.26 22.51
C HIS A 107 -32.44 8.76 21.46
N ARG A 108 -32.94 9.48 20.44
CA ARG A 108 -32.11 10.24 19.48
C ARG A 108 -31.76 11.60 20.07
N LEU A 109 -30.48 11.84 20.28
CA LEU A 109 -29.93 13.10 20.77
C LEU A 109 -29.26 13.86 19.63
N VAL A 110 -29.43 15.18 19.62
CA VAL A 110 -28.78 16.09 18.68
C VAL A 110 -27.87 17.03 19.47
N ALA A 111 -26.57 17.01 19.15
CA ALA A 111 -25.59 17.95 19.68
C ALA A 111 -25.33 19.05 18.65
N ARG A 112 -25.46 20.31 19.06
CA ARG A 112 -25.12 21.49 18.24
C ARG A 112 -23.89 22.18 18.83
N PHE A 113 -22.89 22.38 17.99
CA PHE A 113 -21.65 23.09 18.35
C PHE A 113 -21.73 24.56 17.92
N GLU A 114 -21.01 25.45 18.61
CA GLU A 114 -20.91 26.88 18.25
C GLU A 114 -20.38 27.09 16.81
N SER A 115 -19.62 26.13 16.28
CA SER A 115 -19.15 26.08 14.88
C SER A 115 -20.25 25.78 13.85
N GLY A 116 -21.50 25.55 14.28
CA GLY A 116 -22.65 25.22 13.42
C GLY A 116 -22.75 23.75 13.02
N ARG A 117 -21.81 22.90 13.46
CA ARG A 117 -21.86 21.45 13.24
C ARG A 117 -22.98 20.80 14.06
N VAL A 118 -23.64 19.80 13.48
CA VAL A 118 -24.72 19.03 14.10
C VAL A 118 -24.34 17.55 14.07
N CYS A 119 -24.38 16.89 15.22
CA CYS A 119 -24.13 15.45 15.34
C CYS A 119 -25.32 14.75 15.99
N GLU A 120 -25.70 13.58 15.46
CA GLU A 120 -26.80 12.77 15.99
C GLU A 120 -26.27 11.47 16.62
N PHE A 121 -26.82 11.11 17.78
CA PHE A 121 -26.44 9.89 18.50
C PHE A 121 -27.69 9.17 19.04
N VAL A 122 -27.58 7.86 19.23
CA VAL A 122 -28.64 7.02 19.81
C VAL A 122 -28.14 6.43 21.13
N GLU A 123 -28.83 6.71 22.23
CA GLU A 123 -28.45 6.24 23.57
C GLU A 123 -29.60 5.51 24.26
N HIS A 124 -29.26 4.51 25.09
CA HIS A 124 -30.20 3.64 25.81
C HIS A 124 -30.68 4.20 27.16
N THR A 125 -30.17 5.35 27.63
CA THR A 125 -30.65 5.99 28.87
C THR A 125 -30.26 7.46 28.91
N VAL A 126 -31.22 8.38 29.03
CA VAL A 126 -30.96 9.84 29.04
C VAL A 126 -30.92 10.37 30.48
N SER A 127 -29.92 11.20 30.79
CA SER A 127 -30.03 12.20 31.86
C SER A 127 -29.82 13.59 31.25
N VAL A 128 -30.79 14.49 31.45
CA VAL A 128 -30.82 15.84 30.85
C VAL A 128 -29.93 16.77 31.68
N GLY A 129 -28.85 17.33 31.10
CA GLY A 129 -27.96 18.26 31.80
C GLY A 129 -26.80 18.81 30.94
N ARG A 130 -26.15 19.87 31.44
CA ARG A 130 -25.03 20.58 30.80
C ARG A 130 -23.73 19.79 31.00
N ILE A 131 -23.10 19.32 29.94
CA ILE A 131 -21.86 18.50 30.01
C ILE A 131 -20.63 19.43 29.99
N ARG A 132 -19.74 19.29 30.98
CA ARG A 132 -18.49 20.07 31.08
C ARG A 132 -17.30 19.16 30.74
N LEU A 133 -16.64 19.42 29.61
CA LEU A 133 -15.47 18.64 29.18
C LEU A 133 -14.23 19.13 29.95
N SER A 134 -13.49 18.22 30.61
CA SER A 134 -12.21 18.57 31.26
C SER A 134 -11.07 17.69 30.74
N SER A 135 -9.94 18.31 30.37
CA SER A 135 -8.74 17.61 29.94
C SER A 135 -7.82 17.35 31.14
N ARG A 136 -7.59 16.09 31.50
CA ARG A 136 -6.44 15.74 32.34
C ARG A 136 -5.22 15.52 31.46
N ARG A 137 -4.25 16.44 31.52
CA ARG A 137 -2.89 16.23 31.01
C ARG A 137 -2.24 15.07 31.79
N GLY A 138 -2.15 13.90 31.16
CA GLY A 138 -1.47 12.74 31.73
C GLY A 138 -0.95 11.82 30.62
N ARG A 139 0.38 11.82 30.46
CA ARG A 139 1.26 10.83 29.78
C ARG A 139 0.65 10.00 28.65
N ASN A 140 1.16 10.21 27.42
CA ASN A 140 1.09 9.34 26.25
C ASN A 140 0.60 7.92 26.57
N ASN A 141 -0.71 7.72 26.45
CA ASN A 141 -1.35 6.43 26.60
C ASN A 141 -2.06 6.16 25.27
N PRO A 142 -1.62 5.19 24.44
CA PRO A 142 -2.19 4.91 23.12
C PRO A 142 -3.62 4.33 23.16
N ARG A 143 -4.31 4.41 24.31
CA ARG A 143 -5.67 3.89 24.52
C ARG A 143 -6.79 4.87 24.17
N CYS A 144 -6.49 6.15 23.92
CA CYS A 144 -7.51 7.18 23.70
C CYS A 144 -8.01 7.33 22.25
N TYR A 145 -7.50 6.53 21.30
CA TYR A 145 -8.08 6.43 19.94
C TYR A 145 -9.27 5.45 19.86
N ARG A 146 -9.69 4.88 20.98
CA ARG A 146 -10.82 3.94 21.01
C ARG A 146 -12.15 4.68 20.90
N GLN A 147 -12.88 4.31 19.84
CA GLN A 147 -14.29 4.61 19.55
C GLN A 147 -14.56 5.93 18.82
N ILE A 148 -14.21 5.95 17.54
CA ILE A 148 -15.06 6.56 16.53
C ILE A 148 -15.67 5.40 15.74
N VAL A 149 -16.75 4.83 16.27
CA VAL A 149 -17.68 4.06 15.44
C VAL A 149 -18.62 5.10 14.87
N THR A 150 -18.25 5.67 13.72
CA THR A 150 -19.17 6.52 12.98
C THR A 150 -20.34 5.66 12.54
N LEU A 151 -21.48 5.83 13.21
CA LEU A 151 -22.80 5.41 12.76
C LEU A 151 -23.15 6.17 11.47
N ILE A 152 -22.53 5.79 10.35
CA ILE A 152 -22.99 6.14 9.01
C ILE A 152 -23.10 4.85 8.22
N GLN A 153 -24.27 4.25 8.38
CA GLN A 153 -24.78 3.26 7.44
C GLN A 153 -25.97 3.91 6.71
N PRO A 154 -25.80 4.45 5.49
CA PRO A 154 -26.84 4.20 4.52
C PRO A 154 -26.77 2.70 4.17
N GLN A 155 -27.88 2.01 4.41
CA GLN A 155 -28.20 0.70 3.82
C GLN A 155 -27.86 0.73 2.30
N PRO A 156 -27.36 -0.37 1.72
CA PRO A 156 -26.12 -0.35 0.95
C PRO A 156 -26.20 0.40 -0.39
N ALA A 157 -25.21 1.25 -0.66
CA ALA A 157 -25.04 1.95 -1.95
C ALA A 157 -24.44 1.03 -3.03
N LEU A 158 -25.12 -0.09 -3.31
CA LEU A 158 -24.85 -0.88 -4.51
C LEU A 158 -25.40 -0.11 -5.73
N VAL A 159 -24.51 0.36 -6.58
CA VAL A 159 -24.84 1.18 -7.74
C VAL A 159 -25.07 0.30 -8.96
N THR A 160 -26.28 0.37 -9.50
CA THR A 160 -26.71 -0.34 -10.70
C THR A 160 -27.38 0.55 -11.75
N ASP A 161 -27.40 1.87 -11.54
CA ASP A 161 -27.91 2.86 -12.49
C ASP A 161 -26.73 3.64 -13.13
N PRO A 162 -26.64 3.73 -14.46
CA PRO A 162 -25.58 4.49 -15.13
C PRO A 162 -25.51 5.97 -14.72
N SER A 163 -26.64 6.60 -14.39
CA SER A 163 -26.68 8.01 -13.98
C SER A 163 -26.02 8.26 -12.63
N GLU A 164 -26.06 7.26 -11.74
CA GLU A 164 -25.36 7.30 -10.45
C GLU A 164 -23.84 7.20 -10.66
N VAL A 165 -23.37 6.36 -11.59
CA VAL A 165 -21.94 6.24 -11.93
C VAL A 165 -21.38 7.58 -12.41
N GLU A 166 -22.10 8.27 -13.32
CA GLU A 166 -21.72 9.60 -13.81
C GLU A 166 -21.75 10.67 -12.70
N SER A 167 -22.68 10.56 -11.74
CA SER A 167 -22.69 11.46 -10.58
C SER A 167 -21.48 11.24 -9.69
N ILE A 168 -21.17 9.98 -9.37
CA ILE A 168 -20.01 9.60 -8.56
C ILE A 168 -18.72 10.07 -9.21
N ALA A 169 -18.54 9.85 -10.51
CA ALA A 169 -17.35 10.27 -11.24
C ALA A 169 -17.13 11.80 -11.20
N ARG A 170 -18.21 12.59 -11.33
CA ARG A 170 -18.14 14.05 -11.19
C ARG A 170 -17.78 14.48 -9.76
N GLU A 171 -18.35 13.83 -8.75
CA GLU A 171 -18.05 14.14 -7.34
C GLU A 171 -16.62 13.76 -6.95
N ILE A 172 -16.10 12.63 -7.44
CA ILE A 172 -14.71 12.22 -7.28
C ILE A 172 -13.78 13.27 -7.90
N ARG A 173 -14.04 13.68 -9.15
CA ARG A 173 -13.23 14.72 -9.80
C ARG A 173 -13.26 16.04 -9.04
N ALA A 174 -14.41 16.42 -8.48
CA ALA A 174 -14.52 17.61 -7.64
C ALA A 174 -13.77 17.48 -6.29
N SER A 175 -13.64 16.26 -5.77
CA SER A 175 -12.90 15.97 -4.53
C SER A 175 -11.38 15.93 -4.76
N GLY A 176 -10.93 15.66 -5.98
CA GLY A 176 -9.51 15.57 -6.36
C GLY A 176 -8.82 14.30 -5.89
N TRP A 177 -9.56 13.37 -5.27
CA TRP A 177 -9.06 12.07 -4.84
C TRP A 177 -10.21 11.06 -4.70
N PHE A 178 -9.89 9.78 -4.75
CA PHE A 178 -10.78 8.71 -4.31
C PHE A 178 -10.00 7.47 -3.85
N ALA A 179 -10.58 6.73 -2.91
CA ALA A 179 -10.17 5.38 -2.58
C ALA A 179 -10.74 4.40 -3.60
N LEU A 180 -9.96 3.40 -3.99
CA LEU A 180 -10.32 2.39 -4.98
C LEU A 180 -9.96 0.99 -4.48
N ASP A 181 -10.87 0.05 -4.68
CA ASP A 181 -10.65 -1.39 -4.56
C ASP A 181 -11.51 -2.11 -5.61
N LEU A 182 -11.13 -3.33 -6.02
CA LEU A 182 -11.83 -4.11 -7.02
C LEU A 182 -12.05 -5.55 -6.54
N GLU A 183 -13.19 -6.13 -6.91
CA GLU A 183 -13.40 -7.58 -6.79
C GLU A 183 -13.53 -8.22 -8.16
N PHE A 184 -12.81 -9.32 -8.40
CA PHE A 184 -12.75 -9.97 -9.70
C PHE A 184 -12.46 -11.47 -9.62
N MET A 185 -13.02 -12.22 -10.58
CA MET A 185 -12.83 -13.67 -10.68
C MET A 185 -11.72 -14.00 -11.67
N THR A 186 -10.75 -14.82 -11.26
CA THR A 186 -9.59 -15.20 -12.09
C THR A 186 -9.67 -16.65 -12.59
N GLU A 187 -10.48 -17.47 -11.94
CA GLU A 187 -10.57 -18.90 -12.11
C GLU A 187 -11.00 -19.26 -13.55
N GLY A 188 -10.11 -19.96 -14.25
CA GLY A 188 -10.40 -20.43 -15.61
C GLY A 188 -10.42 -19.34 -16.67
N ARG A 189 -9.98 -18.12 -16.36
CA ARG A 189 -9.95 -16.98 -17.28
C ARG A 189 -8.53 -16.45 -17.50
N TYR A 190 -8.30 -15.82 -18.65
CA TYR A 190 -7.06 -15.10 -18.92
C TYR A 190 -7.18 -13.63 -18.47
N ILE A 191 -8.27 -12.96 -18.87
CA ILE A 191 -8.68 -11.65 -18.37
C ILE A 191 -9.60 -11.92 -17.18
N PRO A 192 -9.25 -11.45 -15.98
CA PRO A 192 -10.14 -11.53 -14.83
C PRO A 192 -11.51 -10.90 -15.14
N GLU A 193 -12.58 -11.48 -14.60
CA GLU A 193 -13.92 -10.93 -14.72
C GLU A 193 -14.15 -9.93 -13.59
N LEU A 194 -14.03 -8.64 -13.91
CA LEU A 194 -14.36 -7.56 -12.99
C LEU A 194 -15.80 -7.71 -12.51
N SER A 195 -15.96 -7.85 -11.20
CA SER A 195 -17.21 -8.23 -10.56
C SER A 195 -17.74 -7.17 -9.60
N LEU A 196 -16.89 -6.26 -9.11
CA LEU A 196 -17.29 -5.09 -8.34
C LEU A 196 -16.20 -4.01 -8.42
N VAL A 197 -16.62 -2.74 -8.39
CA VAL A 197 -15.71 -1.58 -8.26
C VAL A 197 -16.12 -0.78 -7.04
N GLN A 198 -15.23 -0.64 -6.08
CA GLN A 198 -15.49 0.05 -4.83
C GLN A 198 -14.81 1.41 -4.88
N VAL A 199 -15.55 2.45 -4.46
CA VAL A 199 -15.00 3.81 -4.39
C VAL A 199 -15.35 4.49 -3.09
N GLY A 200 -14.38 5.22 -2.54
CA GLY A 200 -14.55 6.12 -1.39
C GLY A 200 -14.14 7.54 -1.74
N TRP A 201 -14.94 8.56 -1.46
CA TRP A 201 -14.63 9.95 -1.87
C TRP A 201 -15.26 11.00 -0.94
N GLY A 202 -14.88 12.26 -1.16
CA GLY A 202 -15.45 13.40 -0.45
C GLY A 202 -14.66 13.79 0.79
N ASP A 203 -15.31 13.75 1.96
CA ASP A 203 -14.65 14.07 3.23
C ASP A 203 -13.74 12.91 3.67
N ILE A 204 -12.53 13.20 4.14
CA ILE A 204 -11.55 12.17 4.51
C ILE A 204 -11.94 11.43 5.80
N GLU A 205 -12.55 12.12 6.77
CA GLU A 205 -12.94 11.53 8.05
C GLU A 205 -14.24 10.75 7.92
N VAL A 206 -15.09 11.20 7.00
CA VAL A 206 -16.40 10.60 6.74
C VAL A 206 -16.63 10.49 5.23
N PRO A 207 -15.94 9.55 4.56
CA PRO A 207 -16.07 9.41 3.11
C PRO A 207 -17.45 8.87 2.75
N ARG A 208 -17.96 9.31 1.60
CA ARG A 208 -19.00 8.56 0.89
C ARG A 208 -18.35 7.30 0.34
N VAL A 209 -19.11 6.21 0.32
CA VAL A 209 -18.65 4.93 -0.23
C VAL A 209 -19.73 4.33 -1.11
N ALA A 210 -19.32 3.69 -2.20
CA ALA A 210 -20.21 2.99 -3.12
C ALA A 210 -19.53 1.73 -3.65
N ALA A 211 -20.35 0.73 -3.95
CA ALA A 211 -19.94 -0.47 -4.67
C ALA A 211 -20.70 -0.50 -6.00
N VAL A 212 -19.99 -0.42 -7.12
CA VAL A 212 -20.56 -0.32 -8.46
C VAL A 212 -20.53 -1.67 -9.13
N ASP A 213 -21.67 -2.12 -9.66
CA ASP A 213 -21.80 -3.43 -10.30
C ASP A 213 -21.45 -3.36 -11.81
N PRO A 214 -20.23 -3.75 -12.22
CA PRO A 214 -19.80 -3.71 -13.63
C PRO A 214 -20.58 -4.68 -14.53
N LEU A 215 -21.34 -5.63 -13.95
CA LEU A 215 -22.21 -6.53 -14.72
C LEU A 215 -23.56 -5.88 -15.09
N LYS A 216 -23.85 -4.69 -14.55
CA LYS A 216 -25.09 -3.95 -14.75
C LYS A 216 -24.89 -2.59 -15.40
N VAL A 217 -23.76 -1.93 -15.12
CA VAL A 217 -23.47 -0.58 -15.59
C VAL A 217 -22.06 -0.50 -16.15
N ASP A 218 -21.85 0.49 -17.02
CA ASP A 218 -20.51 0.85 -17.48
C ASP A 218 -19.76 1.59 -16.38
N VAL A 219 -18.57 1.10 -16.05
CA VAL A 219 -17.69 1.67 -15.00
C VAL A 219 -16.61 2.59 -15.59
N GLN A 220 -16.53 2.74 -16.92
CA GLN A 220 -15.55 3.59 -17.58
C GLN A 220 -15.46 5.01 -17.00
N PRO A 221 -16.56 5.71 -16.63
CA PRO A 221 -16.45 7.06 -16.05
C PRO A 221 -15.64 7.13 -14.74
N ILE A 222 -15.64 6.06 -13.95
CA ILE A 222 -14.82 5.93 -12.73
C ILE A 222 -13.40 5.48 -13.09
N VAL A 223 -13.27 4.52 -14.00
CA VAL A 223 -11.96 4.01 -14.43
C VAL A 223 -11.12 5.11 -15.07
N ASP A 224 -11.71 5.99 -15.87
CA ASP A 224 -11.02 7.12 -16.50
C ASP A 224 -10.35 8.06 -15.47
N LEU A 225 -10.90 8.15 -14.24
CA LEU A 225 -10.32 8.95 -13.17
C LEU A 225 -9.00 8.38 -12.65
N VAL A 226 -8.74 7.09 -12.86
CA VAL A 226 -7.45 6.47 -12.51
C VAL A 226 -6.32 7.06 -13.36
N GLY A 227 -6.63 7.45 -14.59
CA GLY A 227 -5.68 8.12 -15.49
C GLY A 227 -5.75 9.65 -15.48
N ASP A 228 -6.58 10.24 -14.63
CA ASP A 228 -6.73 11.70 -14.55
C ASP A 228 -5.58 12.29 -13.69
N PRO A 229 -4.68 13.11 -14.24
CA PRO A 229 -3.52 13.64 -13.51
C PRO A 229 -3.91 14.59 -12.37
N GLU A 230 -5.15 15.06 -12.31
CA GLU A 230 -5.63 15.93 -11.22
C GLU A 230 -6.29 15.14 -10.08
N VAL A 231 -6.46 13.83 -10.24
CA VAL A 231 -7.16 12.98 -9.27
C VAL A 231 -6.20 11.97 -8.64
N GLU A 232 -6.07 12.00 -7.31
CA GLU A 232 -5.28 11.01 -6.59
C GLU A 232 -6.07 9.73 -6.29
N VAL A 233 -5.53 8.59 -6.72
CA VAL A 233 -6.09 7.26 -6.48
C VAL A 233 -5.43 6.65 -5.26
N ILE A 234 -6.20 6.48 -4.18
CA ILE A 234 -5.76 5.84 -2.94
C ILE A 234 -6.15 4.36 -3.02
N ILE A 235 -5.17 3.47 -2.92
CA ILE A 235 -5.40 2.04 -3.05
C ILE A 235 -4.48 1.27 -2.10
N HIS A 236 -4.81 0.00 -1.81
CA HIS A 236 -3.96 -0.86 -1.00
C HIS A 236 -3.56 -2.09 -1.80
N SER A 237 -2.26 -2.36 -1.92
CA SER A 237 -1.76 -3.53 -2.65
C SER A 237 -2.16 -3.55 -4.13
N ALA A 238 -2.00 -2.40 -4.80
CA ALA A 238 -2.59 -2.02 -6.08
C ALA A 238 -2.17 -2.86 -7.30
N GLN A 239 -1.19 -3.75 -7.15
CA GLN A 239 -0.57 -4.45 -8.28
C GLN A 239 -1.59 -5.21 -9.14
N ALA A 240 -2.53 -5.92 -8.52
CA ALA A 240 -3.52 -6.72 -9.24
C ALA A 240 -4.59 -5.82 -9.89
N ASP A 241 -5.03 -4.79 -9.18
CA ASP A 241 -6.06 -3.86 -9.63
C ASP A 241 -5.59 -3.03 -10.83
N LEU A 242 -4.39 -2.46 -10.75
CA LEU A 242 -3.78 -1.71 -11.85
C LEU A 242 -3.50 -2.62 -13.06
N ALA A 243 -3.10 -3.87 -12.84
CA ALA A 243 -2.96 -4.84 -13.92
C ALA A 243 -4.29 -5.13 -14.62
N LEU A 244 -5.38 -5.26 -13.86
CA LEU A 244 -6.73 -5.45 -14.40
C LEU A 244 -7.18 -4.19 -15.15
N ILE A 245 -7.02 -3.00 -14.56
CA ILE A 245 -7.42 -1.72 -15.15
C ILE A 245 -6.67 -1.46 -16.47
N GLY A 246 -5.34 -1.54 -16.47
CA GLY A 246 -4.53 -1.37 -17.67
C GLY A 246 -4.82 -2.46 -18.71
N GLY A 247 -5.10 -3.69 -18.25
CA GLY A 247 -5.46 -4.79 -19.12
C GLY A 247 -6.82 -4.62 -19.80
N GLN A 248 -7.87 -4.33 -19.05
CA GLN A 248 -9.25 -4.36 -19.53
C GLN A 248 -9.70 -3.01 -20.11
N PHE A 249 -9.21 -1.90 -19.57
CA PHE A 249 -9.66 -0.55 -19.91
C PHE A 249 -8.57 0.31 -20.57
N SER A 250 -7.36 -0.22 -20.76
CA SER A 250 -6.21 0.53 -21.33
C SER A 250 -5.94 1.84 -20.59
N THR A 251 -6.26 1.89 -19.30
CA THR A 251 -6.06 3.07 -18.46
C THR A 251 -4.83 2.88 -17.60
N ARG A 252 -3.96 3.88 -17.58
CA ARG A 252 -2.72 3.92 -16.81
C ARG A 252 -2.93 4.81 -15.59
N GLY A 253 -2.55 4.33 -14.40
CA GLY A 253 -2.52 5.15 -13.20
C GLY A 253 -1.54 6.32 -13.34
N THR A 254 -1.99 7.54 -13.06
CA THR A 254 -1.14 8.76 -13.14
C THR A 254 -0.72 9.25 -11.75
N ARG A 255 -1.65 9.30 -10.81
CA ARG A 255 -1.41 9.69 -9.40
C ARG A 255 -1.92 8.63 -8.44
N VAL A 256 -1.21 7.51 -8.39
CA VAL A 256 -1.54 6.39 -7.49
C VAL A 256 -0.76 6.52 -6.18
N PHE A 257 -1.45 6.35 -5.06
CA PHE A 257 -0.84 6.18 -3.75
C PHE A 257 -1.21 4.80 -3.18
N ASP A 258 -0.21 3.90 -3.11
CA ASP A 258 -0.38 2.56 -2.53
C ASP A 258 -0.04 2.57 -1.03
N THR A 259 -1.06 2.38 -0.21
CA THR A 259 -0.94 2.36 1.25
C THR A 259 -0.13 1.17 1.79
N GLN A 260 0.01 0.06 1.04
CA GLN A 260 0.89 -1.05 1.41
C GLN A 260 2.36 -0.68 1.22
N ILE A 261 2.69 -0.01 0.11
CA ILE A 261 4.04 0.53 -0.14
C ILE A 261 4.37 1.55 0.96
N ALA A 262 3.47 2.49 1.23
CA ALA A 262 3.64 3.48 2.29
C ALA A 262 3.93 2.83 3.66
N GLY A 263 3.16 1.81 4.05
CA GLY A 263 3.40 1.07 5.29
C GLY A 263 4.77 0.39 5.35
N ALA A 264 5.25 -0.14 4.23
CA ALA A 264 6.59 -0.72 4.12
C ALA A 264 7.70 0.32 4.36
N PHE A 265 7.55 1.54 3.85
CA PHE A 265 8.51 2.64 4.04
C PHE A 265 8.48 3.26 5.45
N LEU A 266 7.44 2.96 6.23
CA LEU A 266 7.34 3.29 7.65
C LEU A 266 7.81 2.15 8.59
N GLY A 267 8.31 1.04 8.03
CA GLY A 267 8.82 -0.10 8.80
C GLY A 267 7.73 -1.03 9.35
N TRP A 268 6.50 -1.00 8.81
CA TRP A 268 5.37 -1.79 9.34
C TRP A 268 5.28 -3.22 8.81
N GLY A 269 6.40 -3.70 8.28
CA GLY A 269 6.46 -4.94 7.55
C GLY A 269 6.34 -4.72 6.06
N GLU A 270 6.92 -5.68 5.36
CA GLU A 270 7.12 -5.67 3.93
C GLU A 270 5.80 -5.71 3.12
N GLN A 271 4.79 -6.42 3.63
CA GLN A 271 3.47 -6.58 3.00
C GLN A 271 2.41 -6.53 4.09
N ILE A 272 2.25 -5.36 4.72
CA ILE A 272 1.15 -5.17 5.67
C ILE A 272 -0.18 -5.36 4.94
N GLY A 273 -1.03 -6.27 5.43
CA GLY A 273 -2.36 -6.47 4.86
C GLY A 273 -3.33 -5.38 5.29
N TYR A 274 -4.35 -5.11 4.48
CA TYR A 274 -5.30 -4.02 4.69
C TYR A 274 -5.95 -4.03 6.08
N GLY A 275 -6.49 -5.17 6.53
CA GLY A 275 -7.07 -5.26 7.88
C GLY A 275 -6.08 -4.96 9.02
N ALA A 276 -4.80 -5.29 8.85
CA ALA A 276 -3.76 -4.96 9.84
C ALA A 276 -3.37 -3.47 9.78
N LEU A 277 -3.39 -2.87 8.59
CA LEU A 277 -3.21 -1.43 8.38
C LEU A 277 -4.33 -0.65 9.07
N VAL A 278 -5.59 -1.03 8.83
CA VAL A 278 -6.78 -0.39 9.43
C VAL A 278 -6.81 -0.59 10.94
N ASP A 279 -6.47 -1.76 11.47
CA ASP A 279 -6.38 -1.95 12.92
C ASP A 279 -5.30 -1.05 13.53
N ARG A 280 -4.13 -0.95 12.89
CA ARG A 280 -3.03 -0.11 13.36
C ARG A 280 -3.39 1.37 13.40
N LEU A 281 -4.01 1.87 12.34
CA LEU A 281 -4.25 3.30 12.15
C LEU A 281 -5.58 3.77 12.75
N CYS A 282 -6.61 2.94 12.65
CA CYS A 282 -7.97 3.29 13.03
C CYS A 282 -8.41 2.56 14.32
N GLY A 283 -7.70 1.53 14.77
CA GLY A 283 -8.11 0.67 15.89
C GLY A 283 -9.33 -0.19 15.57
N ILE A 284 -9.62 -0.39 14.29
CA ILE A 284 -10.82 -1.09 13.78
C ILE A 284 -10.42 -2.47 13.28
N HIS A 285 -11.09 -3.49 13.77
CA HIS A 285 -10.91 -4.87 13.30
C HIS A 285 -11.93 -5.14 12.21
N LEU A 286 -11.46 -5.29 10.97
CA LEU A 286 -12.30 -5.66 9.84
C LEU A 286 -12.68 -7.15 9.90
N ASP A 287 -13.91 -7.44 9.47
CA ASP A 287 -14.36 -8.82 9.26
C ASP A 287 -13.65 -9.41 8.02
N LYS A 288 -13.36 -10.70 8.06
CA LYS A 288 -12.71 -11.45 6.97
C LYS A 288 -13.69 -12.31 6.17
N GLY A 289 -14.99 -12.23 6.48
CA GLY A 289 -16.01 -13.18 6.03
C GLY A 289 -16.15 -13.38 4.52
N ALA A 290 -15.95 -12.32 3.71
CA ALA A 290 -16.29 -12.36 2.27
C ALA A 290 -15.09 -12.43 1.29
N GLN A 291 -13.85 -12.45 1.79
CA GLN A 291 -12.64 -12.37 0.96
C GLN A 291 -12.53 -13.48 -0.10
N PHE A 292 -13.03 -14.70 0.18
CA PHE A 292 -12.99 -15.85 -0.73
C PHE A 292 -14.40 -16.26 -1.16
N THR A 293 -15.19 -15.30 -1.65
CA THR A 293 -16.55 -15.55 -2.17
C THR A 293 -16.61 -15.46 -3.70
N GLU A 294 -17.67 -16.03 -4.27
CA GLU A 294 -17.93 -15.93 -5.71
C GLU A 294 -18.54 -14.56 -6.03
N TRP A 295 -17.68 -13.60 -6.39
CA TRP A 295 -18.07 -12.21 -6.65
C TRP A 295 -18.85 -12.01 -7.94
N SER A 296 -18.82 -12.96 -8.88
CA SER A 296 -19.65 -12.89 -10.10
C SER A 296 -21.12 -13.22 -9.84
N ARG A 297 -21.43 -13.87 -8.70
CA ARG A 297 -22.79 -14.31 -8.38
C ARG A 297 -23.70 -13.12 -8.04
N ARG A 298 -24.95 -13.17 -8.53
CA ARG A 298 -26.01 -12.20 -8.20
C ARG A 298 -27.25 -12.89 -7.63
N PRO A 299 -28.00 -12.23 -6.72
CA PRO A 299 -27.65 -10.95 -6.07
C PRO A 299 -26.47 -11.12 -5.10
N LEU A 300 -25.73 -10.03 -4.84
CA LEU A 300 -24.72 -10.00 -3.78
C LEU A 300 -25.41 -10.04 -2.41
N SER A 301 -24.78 -10.67 -1.42
CA SER A 301 -25.28 -10.65 -0.04
C SER A 301 -24.98 -9.30 0.65
N GLU A 302 -25.74 -8.98 1.69
CA GLU A 302 -25.44 -7.80 2.53
C GLU A 302 -24.04 -7.86 3.17
N GLU A 303 -23.54 -9.07 3.44
CA GLU A 303 -22.20 -9.29 3.97
C GLU A 303 -21.13 -8.95 2.92
N GLN A 304 -21.30 -9.41 1.67
CA GLN A 304 -20.41 -9.08 0.56
C GLN A 304 -20.38 -7.58 0.31
N ILE A 305 -21.53 -6.92 0.28
CA ILE A 305 -21.58 -5.47 0.03
C ILE A 305 -20.91 -4.70 1.19
N ARG A 306 -21.16 -5.10 2.44
CA ARG A 306 -20.53 -4.45 3.60
C ARG A 306 -19.02 -4.61 3.59
N TYR A 307 -18.53 -5.83 3.33
CA TYR A 307 -17.11 -6.12 3.20
C TYR A 307 -16.47 -5.21 2.13
N ALA A 308 -17.06 -5.19 0.92
CA ALA A 308 -16.58 -4.37 -0.18
C ALA A 308 -16.53 -2.87 0.18
N LEU A 309 -17.58 -2.34 0.82
CA LEU A 309 -17.58 -0.94 1.23
C LEU A 309 -16.50 -0.64 2.29
N ASP A 310 -16.19 -1.58 3.17
CA ASP A 310 -15.16 -1.41 4.21
C ASP A 310 -13.73 -1.41 3.64
N ASP A 311 -13.51 -2.03 2.47
CA ASP A 311 -12.22 -2.01 1.76
C ASP A 311 -11.83 -0.61 1.23
N VAL A 312 -12.80 0.30 1.09
CA VAL A 312 -12.54 1.70 0.71
C VAL A 312 -12.88 2.71 1.79
N ARG A 313 -13.67 2.34 2.80
CA ARG A 313 -14.14 3.25 3.85
C ARG A 313 -13.01 3.87 4.66
N TYR A 314 -11.97 3.09 4.96
CA TYR A 314 -10.89 3.51 5.87
C TYR A 314 -9.62 3.96 5.15
N LEU A 315 -9.51 3.70 3.85
CA LEU A 315 -8.36 4.11 3.03
C LEU A 315 -8.07 5.61 3.08
N PRO A 316 -9.05 6.54 3.05
CA PRO A 316 -8.77 7.97 3.07
C PRO A 316 -8.09 8.41 4.38
N LEU A 317 -8.59 7.90 5.51
CA LEU A 317 -7.99 8.17 6.82
C LEU A 317 -6.59 7.55 6.94
N ALA A 318 -6.41 6.33 6.39
CA ALA A 318 -5.12 5.68 6.34
C ALA A 318 -4.12 6.51 5.52
N TRP A 319 -4.51 6.93 4.32
CA TRP A 319 -3.73 7.80 3.45
C TRP A 319 -3.29 9.09 4.14
N ARG A 320 -4.22 9.84 4.74
CA ARG A 320 -3.89 11.07 5.48
C ARG A 320 -2.82 10.85 6.55
N THR A 321 -2.92 9.73 7.28
CA THR A 321 -1.98 9.40 8.37
C THR A 321 -0.63 8.98 7.81
N LEU A 322 -0.61 8.10 6.81
CA LEU A 322 0.59 7.63 6.13
C LEU A 322 1.35 8.79 5.48
N HIS A 323 0.65 9.68 4.78
CA HIS A 323 1.23 10.84 4.12
C HIS A 323 1.98 11.72 5.13
N LYS A 324 1.32 12.07 6.23
CA LYS A 324 1.92 12.87 7.30
C LYS A 324 3.15 12.20 7.91
N GLU A 325 3.07 10.90 8.25
CA GLU A 325 4.21 10.19 8.83
C GLU A 325 5.40 10.08 7.86
N LEU A 326 5.12 9.90 6.56
CA LEU A 326 6.15 9.85 5.52
C LEU A 326 6.80 11.21 5.30
N GLU A 327 6.04 12.31 5.34
CA GLU A 327 6.57 13.68 5.29
C GLU A 327 7.49 13.96 6.47
N GLU A 328 7.07 13.61 7.69
CA GLU A 328 7.87 13.78 8.91
C GLU A 328 9.20 12.99 8.85
N ARG A 329 9.21 11.86 8.14
CA ARG A 329 10.42 11.05 7.90
C ARG A 329 11.20 11.43 6.63
N GLY A 330 10.70 12.37 5.82
CA GLY A 330 11.31 12.74 4.55
C GLY A 330 11.29 11.63 3.48
N ARG A 331 10.30 10.75 3.51
CA ARG A 331 10.18 9.55 2.65
C ARG A 331 9.00 9.59 1.67
N LEU A 332 8.16 10.62 1.73
CA LEU A 332 6.98 10.71 0.86
C LEU A 332 7.36 10.58 -0.62
N ALA A 333 8.35 11.35 -1.07
CA ALA A 333 8.84 11.29 -2.46
C ALA A 333 9.36 9.90 -2.85
N TRP A 334 9.86 9.11 -1.90
CA TRP A 334 10.34 7.75 -2.19
C TRP A 334 9.16 6.83 -2.47
N VAL A 335 8.09 6.95 -1.67
CA VAL A 335 6.85 6.20 -1.86
C VAL A 335 6.15 6.61 -3.15
N GLU A 336 6.10 7.90 -3.47
CA GLU A 336 5.56 8.39 -4.74
C GLU A 336 6.32 7.82 -5.95
N GLU A 337 7.64 7.76 -5.88
CA GLU A 337 8.47 7.13 -6.93
C GLU A 337 8.13 5.64 -7.10
N GLU A 338 7.96 4.89 -6.01
CA GLU A 338 7.57 3.47 -6.08
C GLU A 338 6.14 3.26 -6.59
N CYS A 339 5.19 4.09 -6.16
CA CYS A 339 3.81 3.99 -6.62
C CYS A 339 3.71 4.35 -8.12
N TYR A 340 4.46 5.37 -8.56
CA TYR A 340 4.60 5.69 -9.97
C TYR A 340 5.18 4.52 -10.76
N ALA A 341 6.30 3.95 -10.32
CA ALA A 341 6.92 2.80 -10.99
C ALA A 341 5.98 1.59 -11.07
N LEU A 342 5.19 1.35 -10.01
CA LEU A 342 4.15 0.31 -10.03
C LEU A 342 3.06 0.60 -11.07
N ALA A 343 2.58 1.84 -11.14
CA ALA A 343 1.59 2.24 -12.14
C ALA A 343 2.15 2.16 -13.58
N GLU A 344 3.41 2.54 -13.79
CA GLU A 344 4.13 2.40 -15.07
C GLU A 344 4.21 0.95 -15.53
N GLN A 345 4.47 0.03 -14.62
CA GLN A 345 4.63 -1.39 -14.96
C GLN A 345 3.39 -1.95 -15.69
N TRP A 346 2.21 -1.42 -15.39
CA TRP A 346 0.94 -1.87 -15.95
C TRP A 346 0.39 -0.93 -17.04
N ALA A 347 1.11 0.14 -17.37
CA ALA A 347 0.81 1.02 -18.50
C ALA A 347 0.91 0.30 -19.85
N GLU A 348 1.85 -0.63 -19.97
CA GLU A 348 2.15 -1.32 -21.22
C GLU A 348 2.03 -2.83 -21.06
N ARG A 349 1.26 -3.46 -21.95
CA ARG A 349 1.20 -4.92 -22.01
C ARG A 349 2.51 -5.45 -22.55
N THR A 350 3.07 -6.43 -21.85
CA THR A 350 4.22 -7.19 -22.37
C THR A 350 3.89 -7.74 -23.77
N PRO A 351 4.72 -7.44 -24.78
CA PRO A 351 4.52 -7.97 -26.12
C PRO A 351 4.51 -9.51 -26.10
N PRO A 352 3.66 -10.19 -26.89
CA PRO A 352 3.58 -11.65 -26.91
C PRO A 352 4.95 -12.34 -27.11
N GLU A 353 5.80 -11.76 -27.96
CA GLU A 353 7.15 -12.23 -28.25
C GLU A 353 8.14 -12.08 -27.09
N GLU A 354 7.78 -11.41 -26.00
CA GLU A 354 8.58 -11.30 -24.78
C GLU A 354 8.07 -12.20 -23.65
N MET A 355 6.90 -12.82 -23.82
CA MET A 355 6.31 -13.70 -22.81
C MET A 355 7.14 -14.95 -22.51
N TYR A 356 8.06 -15.33 -23.39
CA TYR A 356 9.01 -16.42 -23.13
C TYR A 356 9.88 -16.16 -21.89
N ARG A 357 10.18 -14.90 -21.56
CA ARG A 357 10.99 -14.54 -20.40
C ARG A 357 10.30 -14.85 -19.07
N ARG A 358 8.97 -15.02 -19.08
CA ARG A 358 8.18 -15.43 -17.90
C ARG A 358 8.21 -16.95 -17.67
N VAL A 359 8.67 -17.74 -18.65
CA VAL A 359 8.72 -19.20 -18.55
C VAL A 359 9.97 -19.63 -17.78
N ARG A 360 9.79 -20.21 -16.59
CA ARG A 360 10.92 -20.57 -15.72
C ARG A 360 11.89 -21.55 -16.40
N GLY A 361 13.15 -21.13 -16.60
CA GLY A 361 14.19 -21.93 -17.24
C GLY A 361 14.44 -21.62 -18.72
N TRP A 362 13.81 -20.56 -19.26
CA TRP A 362 14.05 -20.05 -20.61
C TRP A 362 15.53 -19.73 -20.87
N ASN A 363 16.23 -19.20 -19.87
CA ASN A 363 17.62 -18.75 -19.94
C ASN A 363 18.63 -19.88 -20.16
N GLY A 364 18.24 -21.14 -19.94
CA GLY A 364 19.09 -22.30 -20.21
C GLY A 364 18.99 -22.85 -21.64
N LEU A 365 18.18 -22.24 -22.51
CA LEU A 365 17.98 -22.73 -23.88
C LEU A 365 19.06 -22.21 -24.84
N LYS A 366 19.46 -23.09 -25.78
CA LYS A 366 20.33 -22.70 -26.90
C LYS A 366 19.55 -21.83 -27.90
N ARG A 367 20.26 -21.02 -28.69
CA ARG A 367 19.71 -20.05 -29.67
C ARG A 367 18.47 -20.54 -30.46
N ARG A 368 18.54 -21.72 -31.09
CA ARG A 368 17.40 -22.29 -31.84
C ARG A 368 16.21 -22.67 -30.96
N SER A 369 16.44 -23.32 -29.82
CA SER A 369 15.38 -23.67 -28.87
C SER A 369 14.76 -22.44 -28.22
N LEU A 370 15.55 -21.38 -28.00
CA LEU A 370 15.06 -20.09 -27.53
C LEU A 370 14.16 -19.43 -28.58
N GLY A 371 14.53 -19.51 -29.86
CA GLY A 371 13.68 -19.07 -30.97
C GLY A 371 12.34 -19.79 -31.03
N ALA A 372 12.36 -21.12 -30.89
CA ALA A 372 11.14 -21.92 -30.77
C ALA A 372 10.29 -21.48 -29.57
N LEU A 373 10.91 -21.32 -28.39
CA LEU A 373 10.21 -20.88 -27.18
C LEU A 373 9.58 -19.51 -27.37
N ARG A 374 10.30 -18.55 -27.97
CA ARG A 374 9.79 -17.21 -28.26
C ARG A 374 8.53 -17.25 -29.12
N ALA A 375 8.56 -18.01 -30.21
CA ALA A 375 7.44 -18.14 -31.13
C ALA A 375 6.23 -18.84 -30.51
N VAL A 376 6.45 -19.95 -29.79
CA VAL A 376 5.34 -20.71 -29.18
C VAL A 376 4.78 -20.00 -27.95
N ALA A 377 5.61 -19.31 -27.16
CA ALA A 377 5.13 -18.48 -26.05
C ALA A 377 4.26 -17.31 -26.55
N ALA A 378 4.65 -16.67 -27.65
CA ALA A 378 3.84 -15.63 -28.30
C ALA A 378 2.50 -16.17 -28.80
N TRP A 379 2.50 -17.32 -29.47
CA TRP A 379 1.26 -17.99 -29.87
C TRP A 379 0.37 -18.30 -28.65
N ARG A 380 0.96 -18.89 -27.60
CA ARG A 380 0.24 -19.27 -26.38
C ARG A 380 -0.41 -18.05 -25.74
N GLU A 381 0.28 -16.92 -25.72
CA GLU A 381 -0.23 -15.66 -25.19
C GLU A 381 -1.43 -15.14 -26.00
N ILE A 382 -1.29 -15.08 -27.33
CA ILE A 382 -2.34 -14.60 -28.23
C ILE A 382 -3.58 -15.50 -28.13
N GLU A 383 -3.39 -16.82 -28.10
CA GLU A 383 -4.49 -17.77 -28.00
C GLU A 383 -5.17 -17.73 -26.63
N SER A 384 -4.39 -17.58 -25.55
CA SER A 384 -4.93 -17.45 -24.18
C SER A 384 -5.83 -16.22 -24.07
N ARG A 385 -5.40 -15.09 -24.65
CA ARG A 385 -6.19 -13.86 -24.77
C ARG A 385 -7.46 -14.10 -25.57
N ARG A 386 -7.33 -14.65 -26.79
CA ARG A 386 -8.46 -14.87 -27.71
C ARG A 386 -9.52 -15.80 -27.11
N ALA A 387 -9.09 -16.89 -26.48
CA ALA A 387 -9.98 -17.88 -25.88
C ALA A 387 -10.43 -17.50 -24.46
N ASN A 388 -9.91 -16.41 -23.90
CA ASN A 388 -10.00 -16.02 -22.50
C ASN A 388 -9.73 -17.19 -21.54
N ARG A 389 -8.61 -17.91 -21.73
CA ARG A 389 -8.24 -19.10 -20.95
C ARG A 389 -6.81 -19.00 -20.41
N PRO A 390 -6.54 -19.50 -19.20
CA PRO A 390 -5.19 -19.48 -18.63
C PRO A 390 -4.17 -20.12 -19.59
N PRO A 391 -2.95 -19.55 -19.73
CA PRO A 391 -1.91 -20.12 -20.59
C PRO A 391 -1.56 -21.58 -20.26
N SER A 392 -1.65 -21.94 -18.98
CA SER A 392 -1.40 -23.30 -18.50
C SER A 392 -2.41 -24.33 -19.02
N TRP A 393 -3.63 -23.93 -19.36
CA TRP A 393 -4.67 -24.82 -19.92
C TRP A 393 -4.43 -25.14 -21.39
N LEU A 394 -3.77 -24.23 -22.13
CA LEU A 394 -3.32 -24.52 -23.49
C LEU A 394 -2.09 -25.42 -23.46
N MET A 395 -1.07 -25.00 -22.71
CA MET A 395 0.20 -25.73 -22.57
C MET A 395 0.95 -25.21 -21.35
N ASN A 396 1.16 -26.05 -20.33
CA ASN A 396 1.93 -25.65 -19.16
C ASN A 396 3.42 -25.40 -19.51
N ASP A 397 4.10 -24.62 -18.68
CA ASP A 397 5.50 -24.19 -18.90
C ASP A 397 6.47 -25.36 -19.07
N ARG A 398 6.27 -26.46 -18.35
CA ARG A 398 7.13 -27.65 -18.46
C ARG A 398 6.99 -28.30 -19.84
N THR A 399 5.75 -28.53 -20.30
CA THR A 399 5.47 -29.08 -21.63
C THR A 399 6.01 -28.17 -22.73
N LEU A 400 5.81 -26.84 -22.58
CA LEU A 400 6.31 -25.84 -23.50
C LEU A 400 7.84 -25.89 -23.65
N LEU A 401 8.57 -25.95 -22.54
CA LEU A 401 10.03 -26.05 -22.57
C LEU A 401 10.55 -27.34 -23.21
N GLU A 402 9.95 -28.48 -22.88
CA GLU A 402 10.37 -29.76 -23.45
C GLU A 402 10.11 -29.83 -24.96
N LEU A 403 8.96 -29.31 -25.41
CA LEU A 403 8.64 -29.14 -26.84
C LEU A 403 9.70 -28.28 -27.56
N CYS A 404 10.17 -27.20 -26.94
CA CYS A 404 11.19 -26.33 -27.55
C CYS A 404 12.60 -26.91 -27.48
N ARG A 405 12.89 -27.77 -26.51
CA ARG A 405 14.17 -28.52 -26.40
C ARG A 405 14.24 -29.64 -27.43
N ARG A 406 13.12 -30.28 -27.74
CA ARG A 406 13.00 -31.36 -28.74
C ARG A 406 11.83 -31.04 -29.68
N PRO A 407 12.04 -30.13 -30.65
CA PRO A 407 11.03 -29.74 -31.62
C PRO A 407 10.45 -30.96 -32.36
N PRO A 408 9.14 -31.24 -32.27
CA PRO A 408 8.52 -32.28 -33.09
C PRO A 408 8.50 -31.86 -34.56
N GLN A 409 8.68 -32.82 -35.47
CA GLN A 409 8.66 -32.59 -36.92
C GLN A 409 7.34 -33.01 -37.56
N THR A 410 6.57 -33.87 -36.89
CA THR A 410 5.31 -34.41 -37.39
C THR A 410 4.17 -34.20 -36.40
N ALA A 411 2.93 -34.29 -36.90
CA ALA A 411 1.74 -34.22 -36.05
C ALA A 411 1.69 -35.39 -35.04
N ASP A 412 2.17 -36.56 -35.42
CA ASP A 412 2.21 -37.74 -34.55
C ASP A 412 3.24 -37.56 -33.42
N GLU A 413 4.43 -37.04 -33.74
CA GLU A 413 5.43 -36.67 -32.72
C GLU A 413 4.91 -35.59 -31.78
N PHE A 414 4.16 -34.61 -32.31
CA PHE A 414 3.52 -33.57 -31.51
C PHE A 414 2.48 -34.15 -30.54
N ALA A 415 1.61 -35.05 -31.03
CA ALA A 415 0.57 -35.69 -30.23
C ALA A 415 1.16 -36.62 -29.14
N ALA A 416 2.36 -37.17 -29.37
CA ALA A 416 3.06 -38.01 -28.39
C ALA A 416 3.70 -37.22 -27.23
N ILE A 417 3.68 -35.88 -27.26
CA ILE A 417 4.27 -35.06 -26.18
C ILE A 417 3.46 -35.21 -24.90
N ARG A 418 4.12 -35.74 -23.86
CA ARG A 418 3.52 -35.88 -22.52
C ARG A 418 3.08 -34.53 -21.96
N GLY A 419 1.84 -34.47 -21.48
CA GLY A 419 1.27 -33.26 -20.88
C GLY A 419 0.63 -32.31 -21.89
N LEU A 420 0.55 -32.71 -23.17
CA LEU A 420 -0.31 -32.13 -24.17
C LEU A 420 -1.62 -32.94 -24.22
N GLY A 421 -2.78 -32.28 -24.08
CA GLY A 421 -4.06 -32.98 -24.22
C GLY A 421 -4.38 -33.33 -25.67
N GLU A 422 -5.05 -34.46 -25.92
CA GLU A 422 -5.44 -34.90 -27.28
C GLU A 422 -6.23 -33.82 -28.03
N GLY A 423 -7.16 -33.14 -27.35
CA GLY A 423 -7.89 -32.00 -27.92
C GLY A 423 -7.00 -30.81 -28.29
N THR A 424 -5.95 -30.53 -27.51
CA THR A 424 -4.96 -29.48 -27.83
C THR A 424 -4.12 -29.89 -29.05
N ALA A 425 -3.71 -31.16 -29.11
CA ALA A 425 -2.97 -31.72 -30.24
C ALA A 425 -3.75 -31.57 -31.55
N GLN A 426 -5.01 -32.01 -31.54
CA GLN A 426 -5.89 -31.97 -32.69
C GLN A 426 -6.22 -30.53 -33.13
N ARG A 427 -6.50 -29.64 -32.17
CA ARG A 427 -6.95 -28.28 -32.46
C ARG A 427 -5.83 -27.33 -32.86
N TYR A 428 -4.67 -27.44 -32.22
CA TYR A 428 -3.59 -26.46 -32.34
C TYR A 428 -2.28 -27.02 -32.90
N GLY A 429 -2.15 -28.33 -33.09
CA GLY A 429 -0.90 -28.98 -33.48
C GLY A 429 -0.26 -28.37 -34.72
N ARG A 430 -1.03 -28.12 -35.78
CA ARG A 430 -0.51 -27.49 -37.00
C ARG A 430 0.08 -26.10 -36.75
N VAL A 431 -0.66 -25.23 -36.06
CA VAL A 431 -0.23 -23.85 -35.79
C VAL A 431 0.99 -23.81 -34.89
N ILE A 432 1.06 -24.71 -33.89
CA ILE A 432 2.21 -24.79 -32.99
C ILE A 432 3.44 -25.32 -33.73
N LEU A 433 3.30 -26.35 -34.57
CA LEU A 433 4.40 -26.87 -35.41
C LEU A 433 4.95 -25.78 -36.35
N GLU A 434 4.06 -25.02 -36.99
CA GLU A 434 4.45 -23.87 -37.83
C GLU A 434 5.17 -22.78 -37.01
N ALA A 435 4.71 -22.48 -35.79
CA ALA A 435 5.36 -21.52 -34.90
C ALA A 435 6.75 -22.00 -34.45
N VAL A 436 6.88 -23.28 -34.10
CA VAL A 436 8.17 -23.91 -33.76
C VAL A 436 9.14 -23.81 -34.91
N ALA A 437 8.74 -24.22 -36.12
CA ALA A 437 9.59 -24.17 -37.30
C ALA A 437 10.09 -22.74 -37.57
N ARG A 438 9.18 -21.76 -37.57
CA ARG A 438 9.51 -20.34 -37.73
C ARG A 438 10.49 -19.84 -36.66
N GLY A 439 10.28 -20.22 -35.40
CA GLY A 439 11.16 -19.84 -34.30
C GLY A 439 12.56 -20.45 -34.40
N VAL A 440 12.67 -21.70 -34.87
CA VAL A 440 13.95 -22.38 -35.09
C VAL A 440 14.74 -21.73 -36.25
N GLU A 441 14.04 -21.32 -37.30
CA GLU A 441 14.62 -20.66 -38.49
C GLU A 441 14.99 -19.20 -38.23
N GLY A 442 14.21 -18.48 -37.43
CA GLY A 442 14.45 -17.08 -37.05
C GLY A 442 14.68 -16.90 -35.55
N PRO A 443 15.75 -17.48 -34.97
CA PRO A 443 16.02 -17.33 -33.54
C PRO A 443 16.36 -15.87 -33.21
N PRO A 444 16.05 -15.41 -31.98
CA PRO A 444 16.41 -14.06 -31.56
C PRO A 444 17.92 -13.84 -31.71
N GLU A 445 18.29 -12.59 -32.00
CA GLU A 445 19.68 -12.17 -31.86
C GLU A 445 20.06 -12.33 -30.39
N MET A 446 21.00 -13.24 -30.16
CA MET A 446 21.73 -13.29 -28.91
C MET A 446 23.01 -12.51 -29.16
N ASP A 447 23.33 -11.56 -28.29
CA ASP A 447 24.64 -10.95 -28.31
C ASP A 447 25.66 -12.02 -27.91
N GLU A 448 26.30 -12.62 -28.92
CA GLU A 448 27.33 -13.63 -28.74
C GLU A 448 28.61 -13.03 -28.13
N ASN A 449 28.73 -11.69 -28.16
CA ASN A 449 29.77 -10.91 -27.53
C ASN A 449 29.29 -10.25 -26.24
N ALA A 450 28.09 -10.59 -25.74
CA ALA A 450 27.61 -10.09 -24.46
C ALA A 450 28.71 -10.39 -23.45
N PRO A 451 29.28 -9.37 -22.82
CA PRO A 451 30.49 -9.56 -22.06
C PRO A 451 30.18 -10.60 -20.98
N HIS A 452 30.96 -11.68 -20.98
CA HIS A 452 30.83 -12.68 -19.95
C HIS A 452 31.05 -11.98 -18.62
N LEU A 453 29.98 -11.89 -17.83
CA LEU A 453 30.09 -11.42 -16.46
C LEU A 453 31.25 -12.18 -15.85
N PRO A 454 32.32 -11.50 -15.40
CA PRO A 454 33.41 -12.20 -14.74
C PRO A 454 32.80 -13.01 -13.60
N ASN A 455 33.40 -14.17 -13.28
CA ASN A 455 33.00 -14.86 -12.07
C ASN A 455 33.28 -13.90 -10.90
N LEU A 456 32.23 -13.20 -10.44
CA LEU A 456 32.32 -12.14 -9.44
C LEU A 456 32.79 -12.68 -8.08
N GLY A 457 32.91 -14.01 -7.96
CA GLY A 457 33.06 -14.68 -6.69
C GLY A 457 31.85 -14.39 -5.79
N GLN A 458 32.04 -14.59 -4.49
CA GLN A 458 31.02 -14.26 -3.50
C GLN A 458 31.39 -13.04 -2.65
N ALA A 459 32.63 -12.55 -2.77
CA ALA A 459 33.15 -11.49 -1.89
C ALA A 459 32.48 -10.14 -2.15
N TRP A 460 32.54 -9.62 -3.38
CA TRP A 460 31.99 -8.30 -3.70
C TRP A 460 30.49 -8.25 -3.42
N PRO A 461 29.69 -9.21 -3.91
CA PRO A 461 28.27 -9.14 -3.67
C PRO A 461 27.88 -9.29 -2.20
N ALA A 462 28.66 -10.05 -1.41
CA ALA A 462 28.44 -10.15 0.04
C ALA A 462 28.71 -8.82 0.75
N VAL A 463 29.81 -8.13 0.39
CA VAL A 463 30.12 -6.81 0.97
C VAL A 463 29.08 -5.77 0.57
N LEU A 464 28.74 -5.67 -0.72
CA LEU A 464 27.72 -4.72 -1.18
C LEU A 464 26.34 -5.02 -0.58
N SER A 465 25.97 -6.30 -0.45
CA SER A 465 24.75 -6.68 0.29
C SER A 465 24.81 -6.25 1.76
N GLY A 466 25.99 -6.35 2.40
CA GLY A 466 26.22 -5.86 3.75
C GLY A 466 26.05 -4.34 3.87
N ILE A 467 26.57 -3.58 2.90
CA ILE A 467 26.37 -2.12 2.83
C ILE A 467 24.88 -1.78 2.73
N VAL A 468 24.17 -2.39 1.78
CA VAL A 468 22.72 -2.18 1.61
C VAL A 468 21.99 -2.51 2.91
N GLN A 469 22.26 -3.68 3.51
CA GLN A 469 21.61 -4.10 4.74
C GLN A 469 21.90 -3.16 5.91
N ALA A 470 23.12 -2.63 6.02
CA ALA A 470 23.47 -1.68 7.06
C ALA A 470 22.68 -0.37 6.92
N ARG A 471 22.66 0.21 5.71
CA ARG A 471 21.88 1.42 5.41
C ARG A 471 20.38 1.22 5.59
N CYS A 472 19.87 0.05 5.19
CA CYS A 472 18.48 -0.32 5.37
C CYS A 472 18.08 -0.44 6.83
N ARG A 473 18.95 -0.99 7.68
CA ARG A 473 18.71 -1.05 9.14
C ARG A 473 18.70 0.34 9.75
N GLU A 474 19.71 1.16 9.46
CA GLU A 474 19.79 2.55 9.93
C GLU A 474 18.56 3.38 9.51
N ALA A 475 18.04 3.11 8.30
CA ALA A 475 16.86 3.77 7.77
C ALA A 475 15.55 3.05 8.12
N ASP A 476 15.53 1.92 8.83
CA ASP A 476 14.29 1.17 9.09
C ASP A 476 13.46 0.92 7.80
N ILE A 477 14.13 0.42 6.75
CA ILE A 477 13.54 0.08 5.45
C ILE A 477 13.95 -1.35 5.08
N ALA A 478 13.01 -2.11 4.52
CA ALA A 478 13.34 -3.46 4.08
C ALA A 478 14.25 -3.46 2.84
N ALA A 479 15.36 -4.19 2.91
CA ALA A 479 16.43 -4.15 1.91
C ALA A 479 15.98 -4.48 0.48
N ARG A 480 14.96 -5.32 0.34
CA ARG A 480 14.41 -5.69 -0.98
C ARG A 480 13.83 -4.51 -1.77
N PHE A 481 13.39 -3.44 -1.10
CA PHE A 481 12.92 -2.22 -1.80
C PHE A 481 14.09 -1.42 -2.35
N VAL A 482 15.26 -1.53 -1.72
CA VAL A 482 16.47 -0.81 -2.12
C VAL A 482 17.20 -1.55 -3.23
N ALA A 483 17.48 -2.85 -3.02
CA ALA A 483 18.18 -3.67 -4.00
C ALA A 483 17.82 -5.14 -3.86
N THR A 484 17.61 -5.80 -4.99
CA THR A 484 17.69 -7.25 -5.12
C THR A 484 19.14 -7.70 -5.33
N ARG A 485 19.36 -9.00 -5.23
CA ARG A 485 20.66 -9.59 -5.57
C ARG A 485 21.08 -9.27 -7.01
N ARG A 486 20.11 -9.26 -7.93
CA ARG A 486 20.35 -8.95 -9.33
C ARG A 486 20.81 -7.51 -9.51
N ASP A 487 20.18 -6.56 -8.83
CA ASP A 487 20.57 -5.14 -8.93
C ASP A 487 22.02 -4.92 -8.48
N ILE A 488 22.46 -5.63 -7.42
CA ILE A 488 23.85 -5.62 -6.96
C ILE A 488 24.78 -6.23 -8.02
N ASP A 489 24.43 -7.41 -8.56
CA ASP A 489 25.25 -8.07 -9.58
C ASP A 489 25.34 -7.20 -10.87
N ASP A 490 24.27 -6.50 -11.25
CA ASP A 490 24.23 -5.60 -12.40
C ASP A 490 25.13 -4.36 -12.20
N VAL A 491 25.18 -3.79 -10.98
CA VAL A 491 26.12 -2.70 -10.64
C VAL A 491 27.57 -3.18 -10.70
N ILE A 492 27.87 -4.36 -10.13
CA ILE A 492 29.22 -4.92 -10.17
C ILE A 492 29.64 -5.22 -11.61
N ALA A 493 28.74 -5.79 -12.41
CA ALA A 493 28.95 -6.05 -13.82
C ALA A 493 29.36 -4.78 -14.55
N TRP A 494 28.53 -3.74 -14.46
CA TRP A 494 28.85 -2.45 -15.08
C TRP A 494 30.18 -1.89 -14.58
N TRP A 495 30.47 -1.98 -13.29
CA TRP A 495 31.71 -1.45 -12.74
C TRP A 495 32.97 -2.12 -13.30
N LEU A 496 32.94 -3.43 -13.51
CA LEU A 496 34.11 -4.21 -13.91
C LEU A 496 34.39 -4.19 -15.42
N ILE A 497 33.34 -4.20 -16.23
CA ILE A 497 33.43 -4.42 -17.68
C ILE A 497 32.66 -3.39 -18.50
N GLY A 498 31.89 -2.51 -17.87
CA GLY A 498 31.17 -1.43 -18.53
C GLY A 498 32.00 -0.16 -18.70
N ASP A 499 31.47 0.79 -19.47
CA ASP A 499 32.03 2.14 -19.56
C ASP A 499 31.69 2.94 -18.29
N ARG A 500 32.67 3.10 -17.40
CA ARG A 500 32.51 3.87 -16.15
C ARG A 500 32.31 5.36 -16.38
N THR A 501 32.51 5.88 -17.59
CA THR A 501 32.19 7.28 -17.93
C THR A 501 30.72 7.47 -18.27
N GLN A 502 29.97 6.38 -18.48
CA GLN A 502 28.56 6.37 -18.80
C GLN A 502 27.80 5.51 -17.77
N GLU A 503 27.19 6.18 -16.80
CA GLU A 503 26.39 5.51 -15.77
C GLU A 503 25.08 4.96 -16.38
N PRO A 504 24.81 3.65 -16.27
CA PRO A 504 23.59 3.03 -16.78
C PRO A 504 22.40 3.38 -15.87
N PRO A 505 21.16 3.28 -16.38
CA PRO A 505 19.95 3.51 -15.61
C PRO A 505 19.64 2.31 -14.69
N LEU A 506 20.54 1.98 -13.76
CA LEU A 506 20.36 0.90 -12.80
C LEU A 506 19.56 1.40 -11.58
N PRO A 507 18.55 0.65 -11.09
CA PRO A 507 17.70 1.11 -9.99
C PRO A 507 18.49 1.52 -8.74
N LEU A 508 19.54 0.77 -8.40
CA LEU A 508 20.37 1.04 -7.22
C LEU A 508 21.18 2.34 -7.33
N LEU A 509 21.40 2.85 -8.55
CA LEU A 509 22.13 4.09 -8.82
C LEU A 509 21.21 5.28 -9.14
N ALA A 510 19.89 5.07 -9.06
CA ALA A 510 18.88 6.08 -9.37
C ALA A 510 18.14 6.57 -8.11
N GLY A 511 17.59 7.78 -8.19
CA GLY A 511 16.63 8.33 -7.24
C GLY A 511 17.04 8.20 -5.77
N TRP A 512 16.07 7.84 -4.93
CA TRP A 512 16.27 7.68 -3.50
C TRP A 512 17.19 6.50 -3.12
N ARG A 513 17.25 5.46 -3.96
CA ARG A 513 18.13 4.29 -3.75
C ARG A 513 19.59 4.68 -3.83
N ARG A 514 19.95 5.58 -4.75
CA ARG A 514 21.30 6.14 -4.84
C ARG A 514 21.66 6.86 -3.54
N TYR A 515 20.77 7.72 -3.07
CA TYR A 515 20.97 8.49 -1.84
C TYR A 515 21.12 7.58 -0.62
N LEU A 516 20.30 6.53 -0.52
CA LEU A 516 20.28 5.64 0.64
C LEU A 516 21.49 4.69 0.68
N ALA A 517 21.87 4.09 -0.46
CA ALA A 517 22.91 3.06 -0.49
C ALA A 517 23.79 3.08 -1.75
N GLY A 518 23.25 3.48 -2.90
CA GLY A 518 23.97 3.39 -4.18
C GLY A 518 25.26 4.21 -4.20
N GLN A 519 25.27 5.41 -3.61
CA GLN A 519 26.47 6.23 -3.58
C GLN A 519 27.58 5.58 -2.73
N ASP A 520 27.25 5.04 -1.55
CA ASP A 520 28.25 4.37 -0.72
C ASP A 520 28.80 3.09 -1.38
N ILE A 521 27.98 2.41 -2.20
CA ILE A 521 28.44 1.30 -3.04
C ILE A 521 29.47 1.78 -4.05
N LEU A 522 29.22 2.88 -4.76
CA LEU A 522 30.16 3.45 -5.72
C LEU A 522 31.46 3.89 -5.04
N ASP A 523 31.37 4.56 -3.90
CA ASP A 523 32.54 5.04 -3.16
C ASP A 523 33.39 3.85 -2.64
N TRP A 524 32.73 2.76 -2.18
CA TRP A 524 33.43 1.53 -1.78
C TRP A 524 34.11 0.85 -2.97
N LEU A 525 33.42 0.76 -4.10
CA LEU A 525 33.98 0.19 -5.34
C LEU A 525 35.17 1.01 -5.87
N ALA A 526 35.17 2.33 -5.63
CA ALA A 526 36.28 3.24 -5.95
C ALA A 526 37.46 3.13 -4.97
N GLY A 527 37.28 2.45 -3.84
CA GLY A 527 38.28 2.36 -2.77
C GLY A 527 38.37 3.65 -1.93
N GLU A 528 37.37 4.52 -2.00
CA GLU A 528 37.29 5.78 -1.26
C GLU A 528 36.76 5.57 0.17
N THR A 529 36.00 4.49 0.39
CA THR A 529 35.45 4.16 1.70
C THR A 529 35.78 2.72 2.11
N ALA A 530 35.71 2.46 3.42
CA ALA A 530 35.88 1.13 3.99
C ALA A 530 34.66 0.73 4.82
N VAL A 531 34.22 -0.52 4.69
CA VAL A 531 33.25 -1.12 5.61
C VAL A 531 34.01 -1.62 6.84
N VAL A 532 33.67 -1.11 8.01
CA VAL A 532 34.28 -1.49 9.28
C VAL A 532 33.24 -2.06 10.22
N VAL A 533 33.66 -2.99 11.07
CA VAL A 533 32.82 -3.51 12.16
C VAL A 533 32.65 -2.39 13.18
N ASP A 534 31.41 -2.16 13.58
CA ASP A 534 31.08 -1.23 14.64
C ASP A 534 29.94 -1.82 15.49
N PRO A 535 30.24 -2.34 16.69
CA PRO A 535 29.24 -2.96 17.54
C PRO A 535 28.24 -1.95 18.13
N ASP A 536 28.51 -0.65 18.02
CA ASP A 536 27.65 0.40 18.55
C ASP A 536 26.55 0.82 17.56
N THR A 537 26.61 0.37 16.30
CA THR A 537 25.53 0.58 15.32
C THR A 537 24.53 -0.57 15.33
N GLU A 538 23.26 -0.28 14.98
CA GLU A 538 22.22 -1.33 14.86
C GLU A 538 22.57 -2.39 13.80
N ALA A 539 23.35 -2.00 12.79
CA ALA A 539 23.79 -2.91 11.74
C ALA A 539 24.98 -3.79 12.15
N GLY A 540 25.73 -3.43 13.20
CA GLY A 540 27.02 -4.03 13.53
C GLY A 540 28.15 -3.65 12.56
N LEU A 541 27.85 -2.74 11.63
CA LEU A 541 28.72 -2.28 10.54
C LEU A 541 28.54 -0.77 10.39
N ARG A 542 29.60 -0.09 9.94
CA ARG A 542 29.51 1.29 9.44
C ARG A 542 30.40 1.50 8.22
N ILE A 543 30.08 2.53 7.46
CA ILE A 543 30.86 2.97 6.30
C ILE A 543 31.76 4.11 6.76
N ASN A 544 33.07 3.86 6.74
CA ASN A 544 34.09 4.83 7.11
C ASN A 544 34.57 5.54 5.84
N ARG A 545 34.32 6.85 5.76
CA ARG A 545 34.81 7.72 4.69
C ARG A 545 36.19 8.28 5.00
#